data_AF-A0AAJ3NAR0-F1
#
_entry.id   AF-A0AAJ3NAR0-F1
#
_cell.length_a   1.000
_cell.length_b   1.000
_cell.length_c   1.000
_cell.angle_alpha   90.00
_cell.angle_beta   90.00
_cell.angle_gamma   90.00
#
_symmetry.space_group_name_H-M   'P 1'
#
loop_
_entity.id
_entity.type
_entity.pdbx_description
1 polymer ?
#
loop_
_entity_poly.entity_id
_entity_poly.type
_entity_poly.pdbx_seq_one_letter_code
_entity_poly.pdbx_strand_id
1 'polypeptide(L)'
;MIFIDYLYYQLTNFYNHFEKDGTHKASGIIISTGILCWNLILIIILLDYYFKTNLGSSNKYLLLLYCSPIILFMSLRYLKFTSYEEIAKKVKNYNNIKRTFADILLVVYIFTSFFLFIGFSLYIGNIVIPNK
;
A
#
# COMPACT_ATOMS: atom_id res chain seq x y z
N MET A 1 -8.72 9.92 2.81
CA MET A 1 -8.63 8.95 3.92
C MET A 1 -9.61 7.76 3.79
N ILE A 2 -10.86 7.98 3.32
CA ILE A 2 -11.87 6.91 3.18
C ILE A 2 -11.34 5.69 2.40
N PHE A 3 -10.63 5.91 1.29
CA PHE A 3 -10.06 4.80 0.51
C PHE A 3 -9.01 3.98 1.28
N ILE A 4 -8.15 4.63 2.08
CA ILE A 4 -7.13 3.95 2.89
C ILE A 4 -7.81 3.14 4.00
N ASP A 5 -8.89 3.66 4.61
CA ASP A 5 -9.68 2.91 5.59
C ASP A 5 -10.35 1.69 4.97
N TYR A 6 -10.81 1.85 3.73
CA TYR A 6 -11.41 0.76 2.97
C TYR A 6 -10.39 -0.32 2.58
N LEU A 7 -9.20 0.09 2.12
CA LEU A 7 -8.04 -0.79 1.88
C LEU A 7 -7.68 -1.56 3.15
N TYR A 8 -7.51 -0.85 4.27
CA TYR A 8 -7.24 -1.46 5.57
C TYR A 8 -8.33 -2.45 5.97
N TYR A 9 -9.60 -2.07 5.83
CA TYR A 9 -10.73 -2.93 6.16
C TYR A 9 -10.74 -4.22 5.34
N GLN A 10 -10.61 -4.13 4.01
CA GLN A 10 -10.67 -5.30 3.14
C GLN A 10 -9.47 -6.24 3.34
N LEU A 11 -8.27 -5.68 3.53
CA LEU A 11 -7.08 -6.48 3.86
C LEU A 11 -7.23 -7.14 5.23
N THR A 12 -7.65 -6.39 6.25
CA THR A 12 -7.89 -6.94 7.59
C THR A 12 -8.93 -8.07 7.55
N ASN A 13 -10.00 -7.91 6.77
CA ASN A 13 -11.06 -8.90 6.64
C ASN A 13 -10.59 -10.16 5.87
N PHE A 14 -9.69 -10.01 4.90
CA PHE A 14 -9.03 -11.14 4.24
C PHE A 14 -8.20 -11.96 5.25
N TYR A 15 -7.38 -11.28 6.08
CA TYR A 15 -6.56 -11.95 7.08
C TYR A 15 -7.34 -12.50 8.27
N ASN A 16 -8.52 -11.94 8.57
CA ASN A 16 -9.42 -12.48 9.59
C ASN A 16 -9.88 -13.92 9.28
N HIS A 17 -9.79 -14.36 8.02
CA HIS A 17 -10.04 -15.76 7.65
C HIS A 17 -8.92 -16.71 8.12
N PHE A 18 -7.68 -16.22 8.16
CA PHE A 18 -6.48 -17.02 8.44
C PHE A 18 -5.97 -16.85 9.87
N GLU A 19 -6.15 -15.67 10.46
CA GLU A 19 -5.62 -15.29 11.76
C GLU A 19 -6.73 -15.12 12.80
N LYS A 20 -6.80 -16.09 13.72
CA LYS A 20 -7.65 -16.02 14.92
C LYS A 20 -6.89 -15.25 16.01
N ASP A 21 -7.62 -14.63 16.94
CA ASP A 21 -7.09 -13.86 18.09
C ASP A 21 -6.73 -12.38 17.85
N GLY A 22 -7.25 -11.75 16.80
CA GLY A 22 -7.13 -10.29 16.59
C GLY A 22 -5.85 -9.83 15.91
N THR A 23 -4.90 -10.74 15.66
CA THR A 23 -3.66 -10.50 14.90
C THR A 23 -3.93 -9.95 13.50
N HIS A 24 -5.08 -10.29 12.91
CA HIS A 24 -5.50 -9.81 11.58
C HIS A 24 -5.52 -8.28 11.48
N LYS A 25 -5.74 -7.57 12.60
CA LYS A 25 -5.69 -6.10 12.64
C LYS A 25 -4.26 -5.59 12.41
N ALA A 26 -3.27 -6.24 13.00
CA ALA A 26 -1.86 -5.91 12.79
C ALA A 26 -1.42 -6.27 11.37
N SER A 27 -1.78 -7.45 10.87
CA SER A 27 -1.53 -7.85 9.47
C SER A 27 -2.16 -6.88 8.47
N GLY A 28 -3.39 -6.42 8.74
CA GLY A 28 -4.05 -5.37 7.96
C GLY A 28 -3.26 -4.05 7.93
N ILE A 29 -2.71 -3.60 9.07
CA ILE A 29 -1.86 -2.40 9.13
C ILE A 29 -0.58 -2.62 8.31
N ILE A 30 0.10 -3.74 8.52
CA ILE A 30 1.39 -4.06 7.88
C ILE A 30 1.22 -4.07 6.36
N ILE A 31 0.20 -4.73 5.84
CA ILE A 31 0.04 -4.89 4.39
C ILE A 31 -0.46 -3.61 3.73
N SER A 32 -1.41 -2.91 4.37
CA SER A 32 -1.86 -1.61 3.87
C SER A 32 -0.70 -0.62 3.80
N THR A 33 0.13 -0.59 4.84
CA THR A 33 1.35 0.22 4.90
C THR A 33 2.34 -0.23 3.83
N GLY A 34 2.57 -1.54 3.69
CA GLY A 34 3.47 -2.12 2.69
C GLY A 34 3.11 -1.71 1.27
N ILE A 35 1.84 -1.78 0.88
CA ILE A 35 1.38 -1.36 -0.45
C ILE A 35 1.60 0.14 -0.68
N LEU A 36 1.29 0.98 0.32
CA LEU A 36 1.52 2.42 0.23
C LEU A 36 3.01 2.76 0.08
N CYS A 37 3.85 2.11 0.88
CA CYS A 37 5.30 2.22 0.81
C CYS A 37 5.83 1.76 -0.56
N TRP A 38 5.31 0.66 -1.08
CA TRP A 38 5.70 0.14 -2.39
C TRP A 38 5.41 1.13 -3.52
N ASN A 39 4.21 1.72 -3.50
CA ASN A 39 3.83 2.73 -4.48
C ASN A 39 4.68 3.99 -4.37
N LEU A 40 5.00 4.44 -3.14
CA LEU A 40 5.89 5.58 -2.95
C LEU A 40 7.28 5.30 -3.54
N ILE A 41 7.85 4.13 -3.25
CA ILE A 41 9.15 3.73 -3.80
C ILE A 41 9.10 3.68 -5.33
N LEU A 42 8.04 3.10 -5.90
CA LEU A 42 7.85 3.06 -7.36
C LEU A 42 7.83 4.46 -7.97
N ILE A 43 7.08 5.38 -7.36
CA ILE A 43 7.01 6.78 -7.81
C ILE A 43 8.39 7.45 -7.74
N ILE A 44 9.14 7.26 -6.65
CA ILE A 44 10.49 7.82 -6.52
C ILE A 44 11.40 7.29 -7.62
N ILE A 45 11.41 5.97 -7.87
CA ILE A 45 12.24 5.35 -8.91
C ILE A 45 11.83 5.87 -10.30
N LEU A 46 10.53 6.00 -10.57
CA LEU A 46 10.02 6.56 -11.83
C LEU A 46 10.48 7.99 -12.04
N LEU A 47 10.32 8.85 -11.02
CA LEU A 47 10.77 10.24 -11.08
C LEU A 47 12.27 10.32 -11.30
N ASP A 48 13.04 9.49 -10.62
CA ASP A 48 14.49 9.48 -10.76
C ASP A 48 14.94 9.04 -12.16
N TYR A 49 14.27 8.04 -12.73
CA TYR A 49 14.53 7.56 -14.08
C TYR A 49 14.25 8.61 -15.16
N TYR A 50 13.10 9.30 -15.09
CA TYR A 50 12.69 10.24 -16.14
C TYR A 50 13.26 11.65 -15.97
N PHE A 51 13.40 12.12 -14.73
CA PHE A 51 13.76 13.52 -14.44
C PHE A 51 15.18 13.67 -13.87
N LYS A 52 15.93 12.57 -13.67
CA LYS A 52 17.30 12.57 -13.10
C LYS A 52 17.39 13.39 -11.82
N THR A 53 16.36 13.30 -10.99
CA THR A 53 16.18 14.12 -9.79
C THR A 53 17.15 13.80 -8.66
N ASN A 54 17.95 12.73 -8.78
CA ASN A 54 18.80 12.15 -7.75
C ASN A 54 18.03 11.89 -6.43
N LEU A 55 16.73 11.63 -6.54
CA LEU A 55 15.84 11.29 -5.41
C LEU A 55 16.08 9.85 -4.96
N GLY A 56 16.45 8.99 -5.93
CA GLY A 56 16.98 7.66 -5.67
C GLY A 56 18.36 7.81 -5.06
N SER A 57 18.45 7.70 -3.73
CA SER A 57 19.74 7.69 -3.05
C SER A 57 20.62 6.58 -3.61
N SER A 58 21.91 6.87 -3.79
CA SER A 58 22.94 5.88 -4.17
C SER A 58 22.91 4.62 -3.30
N ASN A 59 22.48 4.77 -2.04
CA ASN A 59 22.14 3.67 -1.16
C ASN A 59 20.65 3.29 -1.27
N LYS A 60 20.34 2.14 -1.88
CA LYS A 60 18.97 1.63 -2.06
C LYS A 60 18.19 1.46 -0.76
N TYR A 61 18.87 1.28 0.38
CA TYR A 61 18.22 1.12 1.68
C TYR A 61 17.68 2.43 2.26
N LEU A 62 18.24 3.58 1.86
CA LEU A 62 17.73 4.89 2.30
C LEU A 62 16.35 5.19 1.71
N LEU A 63 15.94 4.53 0.61
CA LEU A 63 14.58 4.60 0.08
C LEU A 63 13.53 4.12 1.09
N LEU A 64 13.90 3.20 2.00
CA LEU A 64 13.01 2.74 3.08
C LEU A 64 12.75 3.84 4.12
N LEU A 65 13.66 4.80 4.30
CA LEU A 65 13.43 5.92 5.21
C LEU A 65 12.33 6.86 4.72
N TYR A 66 12.12 6.98 3.41
CA TYR A 66 11.01 7.73 2.83
C TYR A 66 9.65 7.11 3.18
N CYS A 67 9.62 5.83 3.55
CA CYS A 67 8.41 5.15 4.02
C CYS A 67 8.08 5.49 5.49
N SER A 68 9.02 6.05 6.26
CA SER A 68 8.82 6.35 7.68
C SER A 68 7.61 7.24 7.98
N PRO A 69 7.28 8.29 7.19
CA PRO A 69 6.09 9.08 7.45
C PRO A 69 4.80 8.28 7.23
N ILE A 70 4.78 7.38 6.24
CA ILE A 70 3.65 6.48 5.98
C ILE A 70 3.48 5.51 7.15
N ILE A 71 4.56 4.86 7.58
CA ILE A 71 4.54 3.91 8.71
C ILE A 71 4.02 4.60 9.97
N LEU A 72 4.54 5.78 10.30
CA LEU A 72 4.11 6.56 11.47
C LEU A 72 2.63 6.95 11.36
N PHE A 73 2.21 7.46 10.21
CA PHE A 73 0.83 7.88 10.00
C PHE A 73 -0.16 6.72 10.11
N MET A 74 0.13 5.59 9.47
CA MET A 74 -0.70 4.38 9.50
C MET A 74 -0.77 3.79 10.90
N SER A 75 0.38 3.71 11.58
CA SER A 75 0.46 3.18 12.95
C SER A 75 -0.32 4.06 13.93
N LEU A 76 -0.07 5.37 13.93
CA LEU A 76 -0.81 6.31 14.79
C LEU A 76 -2.32 6.23 14.53
N ARG A 77 -2.71 6.17 13.26
CA ARG A 77 -4.12 6.15 12.89
C ARG A 77 -4.83 4.90 13.40
N TYR A 78 -4.36 3.72 13.06
CA TYR A 78 -5.09 2.47 13.33
C TYR A 78 -4.81 1.89 14.72
N LEU A 79 -3.75 2.32 15.41
CA LEU A 79 -3.51 1.94 16.80
C LEU A 79 -4.15 2.92 17.80
N LYS A 80 -4.26 4.21 17.47
CA LYS A 80 -4.68 5.24 18.44
C LYS A 80 -5.96 5.99 18.08
N PHE A 81 -6.17 6.35 16.80
CA PHE A 81 -7.23 7.29 16.41
C PHE A 81 -8.47 6.65 15.80
N THR A 82 -8.35 5.49 15.16
CA THR A 82 -9.48 4.87 14.44
C THR A 82 -9.42 3.37 14.62
N SER A 83 -10.45 2.81 15.27
CA SER A 83 -10.56 1.37 15.47
C SER A 83 -11.07 0.67 14.21
N TYR A 84 -10.72 -0.61 14.05
CA TYR A 84 -11.26 -1.46 12.99
C TYR A 84 -12.79 -1.52 13.06
N GLU A 85 -13.36 -1.58 14.27
CA GLU A 85 -14.80 -1.65 14.51
C GLU A 85 -15.53 -0.41 14.00
N GLU A 86 -14.97 0.79 14.18
CA GLU A 86 -15.51 2.02 13.62
C GLU A 86 -15.51 2.02 12.10
N ILE A 87 -14.44 1.52 11.49
CA ILE A 87 -14.32 1.43 10.04
C ILE A 87 -15.31 0.41 9.50
N ALA A 88 -15.43 -0.76 10.15
CA ALA A 88 -16.38 -1.80 9.78
C ALA A 88 -17.83 -1.28 9.83
N LYS A 89 -18.19 -0.48 10.84
CA LYS A 89 -19.50 0.19 10.92
C LYS A 89 -19.69 1.18 9.76
N LYS A 90 -18.69 2.00 9.46
CA LYS A 90 -18.74 2.95 8.33
C LYS A 90 -18.93 2.23 6.99
N VAL A 91 -18.19 1.15 6.75
CA VAL A 91 -18.26 0.37 5.51
C VAL A 91 -19.60 -0.38 5.40
N LYS A 92 -20.14 -0.91 6.49
CA LYS A 92 -21.49 -1.53 6.49
C LYS A 92 -22.60 -0.55 6.11
N ASN A 93 -22.44 0.72 6.44
CA ASN A 93 -23.39 1.77 6.10
C ASN A 93 -23.27 2.27 4.64
N TYR A 94 -22.39 1.69 3.83
CA TYR A 94 -22.29 2.06 2.42
C TYR A 94 -23.47 1.50 1.63
N ASN A 95 -24.05 2.35 0.78
CA ASN A 95 -24.99 1.88 -0.22
C ASN A 95 -24.27 0.94 -1.21
N ASN A 96 -25.01 -0.01 -1.81
CA ASN A 96 -24.47 -1.04 -2.71
C ASN A 96 -23.58 -0.44 -3.82
N ILE A 97 -24.01 0.67 -4.43
CA ILE A 97 -23.25 1.36 -5.49
C ILE A 97 -21.88 1.85 -4.98
N LYS A 98 -21.85 2.50 -3.80
CA LYS A 98 -20.60 3.01 -3.21
C LYS A 98 -19.65 1.89 -2.86
N ARG A 99 -20.18 0.78 -2.36
CA ARG A 99 -19.41 -0.42 -2.04
C ARG A 99 -18.79 -1.02 -3.29
N THR A 100 -19.58 -1.26 -4.34
CA THR A 100 -19.09 -1.79 -5.63
C THR A 100 -18.02 -0.89 -6.23
N PHE A 101 -18.21 0.43 -6.21
CA PHE A 101 -17.20 1.36 -6.72
C PHE A 101 -15.90 1.29 -5.91
N ALA A 102 -15.99 1.23 -4.58
CA ALA A 102 -14.83 1.09 -3.71
C ALA A 102 -14.10 -0.25 -3.93
N ASP A 103 -14.83 -1.34 -4.10
CA ASP A 103 -14.29 -2.68 -4.43
C ASP A 103 -13.54 -2.65 -5.77
N ILE A 104 -14.15 -2.09 -6.83
CA ILE A 104 -13.50 -1.96 -8.15
C ILE A 104 -12.23 -1.12 -8.04
N LEU A 105 -12.32 0.04 -7.37
CA LEU A 105 -11.18 0.95 -7.23
C LEU A 105 -10.05 0.30 -6.43
N LEU A 106 -10.37 -0.49 -5.41
CA LEU A 106 -9.41 -1.27 -4.63
C LEU A 106 -8.72 -2.33 -5.49
N VAL A 107 -9.48 -3.13 -6.26
CA VAL A 107 -8.93 -4.17 -7.13
C VAL A 107 -8.02 -3.54 -8.18
N VAL A 108 -8.46 -2.47 -8.84
CA VAL A 108 -7.65 -1.74 -9.82
C VAL A 108 -6.39 -1.18 -9.17
N TYR A 109 -6.49 -0.63 -7.96
CA TYR A 109 -5.33 -0.09 -7.24
C TYR A 109 -4.31 -1.19 -6.92
N ILE A 110 -4.73 -2.30 -6.29
CA ILE A 110 -3.82 -3.40 -5.94
C ILE A 110 -3.18 -4.00 -7.21
N PHE A 111 -3.99 -4.24 -8.24
CA PHE A 111 -3.52 -4.81 -9.50
C PHE A 111 -2.52 -3.88 -10.19
N THR A 112 -2.85 -2.60 -10.36
CA THR A 112 -1.91 -1.64 -10.97
C THR A 112 -0.64 -1.49 -10.15
N SER A 113 -0.73 -1.36 -8.82
CA SER A 113 0.43 -1.32 -7.94
C SER A 113 1.36 -2.52 -8.09
N PHE A 114 0.81 -3.74 -8.09
CA PHE A 114 1.61 -4.96 -8.17
C PHE A 114 2.25 -5.13 -9.56
N PHE A 115 1.46 -5.03 -10.62
CA PHE A 115 1.95 -5.25 -11.98
C PHE A 115 2.87 -4.13 -12.47
N LEU A 116 2.59 -2.86 -12.13
CA LEU A 116 3.50 -1.77 -12.44
C LEU A 116 4.82 -1.92 -11.69
N PHE A 117 4.78 -2.30 -10.41
CA PHE A 117 6.00 -2.48 -9.64
C PHE A 117 6.89 -3.60 -10.23
N ILE A 118 6.31 -4.77 -10.52
CA ILE A 118 7.06 -5.90 -11.10
C ILE A 118 7.53 -5.57 -12.52
N GLY A 119 6.63 -5.10 -13.38
CA GLY A 119 6.94 -4.79 -14.77
C GLY A 119 8.03 -3.74 -14.89
N PHE A 120 7.96 -2.69 -14.08
CA PHE A 120 8.96 -1.62 -14.08
C PHE A 120 10.29 -2.07 -13.45
N SER A 121 10.25 -2.88 -12.39
CA SER A 121 11.46 -3.44 -11.78
C SER A 121 12.21 -4.36 -12.76
N LEU A 122 11.49 -5.20 -13.52
CA LEU A 122 12.07 -6.04 -14.56
C LEU A 122 12.65 -5.21 -15.71
N TYR A 123 11.92 -4.18 -16.15
CA TYR A 123 12.37 -3.29 -17.21
C TYR A 123 13.69 -2.57 -16.85
N ILE A 124 13.76 -1.96 -15.67
CA ILE A 124 15.00 -1.33 -15.18
C ILE A 124 16.10 -2.39 -14.98
N GLY A 125 15.77 -3.54 -14.40
CA GLY A 125 16.72 -4.63 -14.19
C GLY A 125 17.39 -5.09 -15.48
N ASN A 126 16.62 -5.26 -16.56
CA ASN A 126 17.14 -5.66 -17.87
C ASN A 126 17.97 -4.57 -18.57
N ILE A 127 17.65 -3.29 -18.35
CA ILE A 127 18.40 -2.17 -18.94
C ILE A 127 19.72 -1.93 -18.20
N VAL A 128 19.72 -2.09 -16.88
CA VAL A 128 20.92 -1.87 -16.03
C VAL A 128 21.83 -3.10 -15.98
N ILE A 129 21.29 -4.30 -16.24
CA ILE A 129 22.06 -5.53 -16.43
C ILE A 129 21.93 -5.98 -17.90
N PRO A 130 22.55 -5.26 -18.87
CA PRO A 130 22.62 -5.78 -20.22
C PRO A 130 23.63 -6.92 -20.21
N ASN A 131 23.14 -8.16 -20.34
CA ASN A 131 23.90 -9.38 -20.63
C ASN A 131 25.23 -9.57 -19.85
N LYS A 132 25.17 -10.42 -18.82
CA LYS A 132 26.25 -11.40 -18.61
C LYS A 132 25.87 -12.68 -19.33
#